data_AF-A0A9E8ZG80-F1
#
_entry.id   AF-A0A9E8ZG80-F1
#
_cell.length_a   1.000
_cell.length_b   1.000
_cell.length_c   1.000
_cell.angle_alpha   90.00
_cell.angle_beta   90.00
_cell.angle_gamma   90.00
#
_symmetry.space_group_name_H-M   'P 1'
#
loop_
_entity.id
_entity.type
_entity.pdbx_description
1 polymer ?
#
loop_
_entity_poly.entity_id
_entity_poly.type
_entity_poly.pdbx_seq_one_letter_code
_entity_poly.pdbx_strand_id
1 'polypeptide(L)'
;MLQEIQAGIESGWKYPQLRSRTRLQAVNQAIEAGWLQFPDNDVDPSDEVLELRLALEYGQRFGAGEAEAMAIARTRGWVLATDDGAARRFAQERSIRLTGSLGILIKAAQQGVVRLTEADALHARMIDEGYRSPLPYENGISGYLNRQQTRDN
;
A
#
# COMPACT_ATOMS: atom_id res chain seq x y z
N MET A 1 23.19 1.12 2.27
CA MET A 1 21.76 0.93 1.96
C MET A 1 21.31 -0.50 2.17
N LEU A 2 21.76 -1.48 1.37
CA LEU A 2 21.52 -2.92 1.64
C LEU A 2 21.99 -3.32 3.06
N GLN A 3 23.12 -2.79 3.53
CA GLN A 3 23.61 -3.04 4.89
C GLN A 3 22.73 -2.44 6.00
N GLU A 4 21.96 -1.38 5.76
CA GLU A 4 21.09 -0.79 6.81
C GLU A 4 19.75 -1.51 6.89
N ILE A 5 19.25 -2.03 5.76
CA ILE A 5 18.08 -2.93 5.72
C ILE A 5 18.47 -4.29 6.35
N GLN A 6 19.64 -4.83 6.01
CA GLN A 6 20.17 -6.05 6.61
C GLN A 6 20.44 -5.86 8.13
N ALA A 7 21.04 -4.73 8.52
CA ALA A 7 21.27 -4.41 9.93
C ALA A 7 19.96 -4.13 10.69
N GLY A 8 18.92 -3.61 10.03
CA GLY A 8 17.59 -3.45 10.62
C GLY A 8 16.92 -4.79 10.94
N ILE A 9 17.15 -5.80 10.10
CA ILE A 9 16.68 -7.17 10.31
C ILE A 9 17.49 -7.88 11.41
N GLU A 10 18.81 -7.65 11.47
CA GLU A 10 19.72 -8.30 12.43
C GLU A 10 19.74 -7.64 13.83
N SER A 11 19.51 -6.33 13.94
CA SER A 11 19.72 -5.57 15.19
C SER A 11 18.55 -5.58 16.18
N GLY A 12 17.44 -6.26 15.87
CA GLY A 12 16.38 -6.55 16.85
C GLY A 12 15.96 -5.32 17.67
N TRP A 13 15.43 -4.28 17.01
CA TRP A 13 15.03 -3.04 17.67
C TRP A 13 14.14 -3.32 18.89
N LYS A 14 14.61 -2.82 20.04
CA LYS A 14 14.19 -3.15 21.40
C LYS A 14 12.73 -2.79 21.71
N TYR A 15 11.88 -3.74 21.42
CA TYR A 15 10.60 -4.13 22.02
C TYR A 15 9.35 -3.21 22.13
N PRO A 16 8.45 -3.27 21.11
CA PRO A 16 6.98 -3.12 21.20
C PRO A 16 6.19 -4.47 21.06
N GLN A 17 6.74 -5.59 21.57
CA GLN A 17 6.69 -6.90 20.86
C GLN A 17 5.61 -7.92 21.22
N LEU A 18 4.37 -7.67 20.84
CA LEU A 18 3.55 -8.81 20.40
C LEU A 18 2.86 -8.54 19.06
N ARG A 19 2.32 -7.34 18.85
CA ARG A 19 1.69 -6.97 17.58
C ARG A 19 2.71 -6.78 16.43
N SER A 20 3.93 -6.33 16.73
CA SER A 20 4.99 -6.15 15.72
C SER A 20 5.46 -7.49 15.14
N ARG A 21 5.61 -8.53 15.98
CA ARG A 21 6.00 -9.87 15.54
C ARG A 21 4.95 -10.51 14.65
N THR A 22 3.66 -10.46 15.02
CA THR A 22 2.59 -11.00 14.18
C THR A 22 2.47 -10.26 12.85
N ARG A 23 2.62 -8.93 12.84
CA ARG A 23 2.57 -8.14 11.61
C ARG A 23 3.77 -8.42 10.70
N LEU A 24 4.98 -8.52 11.26
CA LEU A 24 6.18 -8.91 10.52
C LEU A 24 6.07 -10.35 9.99
N GLN A 25 5.49 -11.26 10.78
CA GLN A 25 5.23 -12.63 10.36
C GLN A 25 4.25 -12.69 9.19
N ALA A 26 3.17 -11.91 9.22
CA ALA A 26 2.22 -11.83 8.12
C ALA A 26 2.87 -11.26 6.83
N VAL A 27 3.73 -10.25 6.96
CA VAL A 27 4.50 -9.72 5.83
C VAL A 27 5.45 -10.76 5.26
N ASN A 28 6.21 -11.46 6.11
CA ASN A 28 7.12 -12.52 5.67
C ASN A 28 6.37 -13.67 4.99
N GLN A 29 5.23 -14.09 5.55
CA GLN A 29 4.38 -15.11 4.92
C GLN A 29 3.85 -14.65 3.56
N ALA A 30 3.47 -13.38 3.42
CA ALA A 30 3.03 -12.84 2.13
C ALA A 30 4.18 -12.82 1.11
N ILE A 31 5.42 -12.55 1.54
CA ILE A 31 6.60 -12.62 0.69
C ILE A 31 6.88 -14.08 0.28
N GLU A 32 6.92 -15.00 1.24
CA GLU A 32 7.18 -16.44 1.01
C GLU A 32 6.11 -17.07 0.10
N ALA A 33 4.84 -16.66 0.25
CA ALA A 33 3.74 -17.09 -0.60
C ALA A 33 3.70 -16.39 -1.97
N GLY A 34 4.60 -15.44 -2.23
CA GLY A 34 4.66 -14.67 -3.48
C GLY A 34 3.54 -13.64 -3.66
N TRP A 35 2.81 -13.31 -2.60
CA TRP A 35 1.79 -12.26 -2.60
C TRP A 35 2.41 -10.86 -2.56
N LEU A 36 3.56 -10.73 -1.91
CA LEU A 36 4.42 -9.54 -1.96
C LEU A 36 5.76 -9.92 -2.57
N GLN A 37 6.32 -8.99 -3.34
CA GLN A 37 7.61 -9.16 -3.96
C GLN A 37 8.45 -7.92 -3.69
N PHE A 38 9.76 -8.13 -3.54
CA PHE A 38 10.68 -7.01 -3.57
C PHE A 38 10.87 -6.57 -5.02
N PRO A 39 11.05 -5.27 -5.28
CA PRO A 39 11.46 -4.81 -6.59
C PRO A 39 12.79 -5.50 -6.95
N ASP A 40 12.95 -5.86 -8.23
CA ASP A 40 14.23 -6.39 -8.71
C ASP A 40 15.35 -5.37 -8.47
N ASN A 41 16.56 -5.87 -8.17
CA ASN A 41 17.76 -5.05 -7.95
C ASN A 41 18.32 -4.46 -9.25
N ASP A 42 17.77 -4.84 -10.41
CA ASP A 42 18.14 -4.28 -11.71
C ASP A 42 17.37 -2.98 -11.91
N VAL A 43 17.91 -1.91 -11.31
CA VAL A 43 17.37 -0.56 -11.40
C VAL A 43 18.23 0.22 -12.39
N ASP A 44 17.61 0.96 -13.30
CA ASP A 44 18.35 1.92 -14.11
C ASP A 44 19.12 2.87 -13.16
N PRO A 45 20.45 3.01 -13.27
CA PRO A 45 21.23 3.86 -12.36
C PRO A 45 20.70 5.31 -12.28
N SER A 46 20.06 5.81 -13.34
CA SER A 46 19.43 7.12 -13.33
C SER A 46 18.17 7.18 -12.47
N ASP A 47 17.40 6.10 -12.40
CA ASP A 47 16.26 5.95 -11.51
C ASP A 47 16.72 5.87 -10.05
N GLU A 48 17.80 5.12 -9.76
CA GLU A 48 18.35 5.01 -8.39
C GLU A 48 18.75 6.39 -7.83
N VAL A 49 19.49 7.20 -8.61
CA VAL A 49 19.89 8.55 -8.18
C VAL A 49 18.66 9.45 -7.94
N LEU A 50 17.64 9.35 -8.80
CA LEU A 50 16.41 10.11 -8.64
C LEU A 50 15.62 9.67 -7.39
N GLU A 51 15.48 8.36 -7.17
CA GLU A 51 14.82 7.78 -6.00
C GLU A 51 15.45 8.28 -4.71
N LEU A 52 16.78 8.26 -4.60
CA LEU A 52 17.49 8.74 -3.41
C LEU A 52 17.28 10.23 -3.15
N ARG A 53 17.36 11.05 -4.20
CA ARG A 53 17.13 12.49 -4.07
C ARG A 53 15.71 12.78 -3.59
N LEU A 54 14.73 12.09 -4.15
CA LEU A 54 13.32 12.26 -3.77
C LEU A 54 13.04 11.72 -2.37
N ALA A 55 13.62 10.58 -1.98
CA ALA A 55 13.47 10.02 -0.64
C ALA A 55 14.01 10.99 0.43
N LEU A 56 15.15 11.63 0.18
CA LEU A 56 15.69 12.68 1.07
C LEU A 56 14.78 13.91 1.14
N GLU A 57 14.25 14.37 0.00
CA GLU A 57 13.30 15.49 -0.04
C GLU A 57 12.02 15.15 0.76
N TYR A 58 11.45 13.96 0.54
CA TYR A 58 10.18 13.56 1.14
C TYR A 58 10.33 13.22 2.62
N GLY A 59 11.53 12.75 3.02
CA GLY A 59 11.90 12.49 4.41
C GLY A 59 11.87 13.73 5.31
N GLN A 60 11.81 14.94 4.74
CA GLN A 60 11.58 16.17 5.52
C GLN A 60 10.17 16.25 6.10
N ARG A 61 9.20 15.50 5.55
CA ARG A 61 7.78 15.51 5.93
C ARG A 61 7.25 14.15 6.38
N PHE A 62 7.85 13.06 5.92
CA PHE A 62 7.36 11.70 6.12
C PHE A 62 8.41 10.79 6.74
N GLY A 63 7.97 9.65 7.28
CA GLY A 63 8.90 8.62 7.75
C GLY A 63 9.72 8.04 6.60
N ALA A 64 10.92 7.53 6.89
CA ALA A 64 11.86 7.04 5.88
C ALA A 64 11.21 6.05 4.89
N GLY A 65 10.46 5.07 5.39
CA GLY A 65 9.78 4.07 4.52
C GLY A 65 8.65 4.65 3.66
N GLU A 66 7.93 5.67 4.13
CA GLU A 66 6.90 6.35 3.33
C GLU A 66 7.54 7.22 2.25
N ALA A 67 8.59 7.94 2.62
CA ALA A 67 9.36 8.77 1.71
C ALA A 67 9.99 7.94 0.58
N GLU A 68 10.60 6.81 0.92
CA GLU A 68 11.19 5.87 -0.03
C GLU A 68 10.13 5.26 -0.95
N ALA A 69 9.01 4.75 -0.39
CA ALA A 69 7.93 4.18 -1.20
C ALA A 69 7.33 5.21 -2.18
N MET A 70 7.17 6.47 -1.75
CA MET A 70 6.71 7.56 -2.63
C MET A 70 7.73 7.91 -3.70
N ALA A 71 9.02 7.93 -3.37
CA ALA A 71 10.09 8.19 -4.32
C ALA A 71 10.12 7.12 -5.44
N ILE A 72 10.12 5.84 -5.06
CA ILE A 72 10.08 4.71 -6.00
C ILE A 72 8.82 4.78 -6.86
N ALA A 73 7.66 4.98 -6.24
CA ALA A 73 6.40 5.05 -6.98
C ALA A 73 6.39 6.18 -8.01
N ARG A 74 6.99 7.33 -7.67
CA ARG A 74 7.10 8.45 -8.59
C ARG A 74 8.08 8.17 -9.73
N THR A 75 9.28 7.70 -9.41
CA THR A 75 10.35 7.48 -10.39
C THR A 75 9.95 6.40 -11.40
N ARG A 76 9.47 5.24 -10.92
CA ARG A 76 9.12 4.11 -11.77
C ARG A 76 7.72 4.19 -12.36
N GLY A 77 7.00 5.29 -12.08
CA GLY A 77 5.60 5.46 -12.45
C GLY A 77 4.67 4.41 -11.86
N TRP A 78 5.01 3.78 -10.72
CA TRP A 78 4.19 2.76 -10.06
C TRP A 78 3.00 3.36 -9.31
N VAL A 79 2.15 2.49 -8.75
CA VAL A 79 1.04 2.89 -7.88
C VAL A 79 1.47 2.78 -6.43
N LEU A 80 1.42 3.88 -5.70
CA LEU A 80 1.61 3.89 -4.25
C LEU A 80 0.34 3.38 -3.58
N ALA A 81 0.46 2.32 -2.77
CA ALA A 81 -0.60 1.87 -1.88
C ALA A 81 -0.45 2.52 -0.50
N THR A 82 -1.40 3.37 -0.10
CA THR A 82 -1.43 3.96 1.25
C THR A 82 -2.85 4.30 1.68
N ASP A 83 -3.14 4.12 2.97
CA ASP A 83 -4.37 4.60 3.60
C ASP A 83 -4.14 5.89 4.42
N ASP A 84 -2.90 6.39 4.49
CA ASP A 84 -2.60 7.64 5.20
C ASP A 84 -3.08 8.88 4.43
N GLY A 85 -3.80 9.76 5.13
CA GLY A 85 -4.41 10.94 4.52
C GLY A 85 -3.40 12.01 4.11
N ALA A 86 -2.30 12.17 4.84
CA ALA A 86 -1.26 13.15 4.52
C ALA A 86 -0.43 12.69 3.32
N ALA A 87 -0.04 11.42 3.29
CA ALA A 87 0.66 10.79 2.16
C ALA A 87 -0.20 10.84 0.90
N ARG A 88 -1.51 10.55 0.99
CA ARG A 88 -2.44 10.68 -0.15
C ARG A 88 -2.46 12.08 -0.74
N ARG A 89 -2.61 13.12 0.09
CA ARG A 89 -2.62 14.51 -0.40
C ARG A 89 -1.30 14.87 -1.07
N PHE A 90 -0.19 14.52 -0.45
CA PHE A 90 1.14 14.79 -1.00
C PHE A 90 1.38 14.07 -2.33
N ALA A 91 1.00 12.79 -2.41
CA ALA A 91 1.13 12.01 -3.64
C ALA A 91 0.26 12.58 -4.76
N GLN A 92 -0.96 13.08 -4.46
CA GLN A 92 -1.78 13.82 -5.43
C GLN A 92 -1.10 15.10 -5.91
N GLU A 93 -0.55 15.91 -5.00
CA GLU A 93 0.21 17.13 -5.32
C GLU A 93 1.43 16.84 -6.20
N ARG A 94 2.01 15.63 -6.11
CA ARG A 94 3.18 15.19 -6.88
C ARG A 94 2.85 14.28 -8.06
N SER A 95 1.56 14.15 -8.40
CA SER A 95 1.07 13.30 -9.50
C SER A 95 1.52 11.84 -9.42
N ILE A 96 1.71 11.32 -8.20
CA ILE A 96 1.99 9.92 -7.94
C ILE A 96 0.68 9.15 -8.00
N ARG A 97 0.64 8.04 -8.75
CA ARG A 97 -0.56 7.19 -8.83
C ARG A 97 -0.82 6.55 -7.47
N LEU A 98 -2.08 6.48 -7.07
CA LEU A 98 -2.46 6.07 -5.71
C LEU A 98 -3.51 4.97 -5.70
N THR A 99 -3.42 4.10 -4.70
CA THR A 99 -4.48 3.23 -4.21
C THR A 99 -4.43 3.15 -2.69
N GLY A 100 -5.38 2.46 -2.06
CA GLY A 100 -5.27 2.02 -0.67
C GLY A 100 -6.04 0.72 -0.49
N SER A 101 -6.23 0.28 0.75
CA SER A 101 -6.81 -1.04 1.04
C SER A 101 -8.18 -1.22 0.40
N LEU A 102 -9.03 -0.19 0.45
CA LEU A 102 -10.34 -0.24 -0.20
C LEU A 102 -10.25 -0.34 -1.73
N GLY A 103 -9.35 0.43 -2.35
CA GLY A 103 -9.15 0.37 -3.80
C GLY A 103 -8.62 -0.99 -4.27
N ILE A 104 -7.75 -1.62 -3.46
CA ILE A 104 -7.26 -2.98 -3.69
C ILE A 104 -8.40 -3.99 -3.59
N LEU A 105 -9.24 -3.91 -2.57
CA LEU A 105 -10.38 -4.82 -2.40
C LEU A 105 -11.40 -4.69 -3.54
N ILE A 106 -11.72 -3.45 -3.94
CA ILE A 106 -12.59 -3.17 -5.10
C ILE A 106 -12.02 -3.80 -6.36
N LYS A 107 -10.71 -3.61 -6.63
CA LYS A 107 -10.05 -4.18 -7.80
C LYS A 107 -10.04 -5.71 -7.78
N ALA A 108 -9.80 -6.32 -6.62
CA ALA A 108 -9.85 -7.77 -6.44
C ALA A 108 -11.26 -8.32 -6.75
N ALA A 109 -12.31 -7.63 -6.31
CA ALA A 109 -13.69 -8.01 -6.63
C ALA A 109 -14.00 -7.85 -8.13
N GLN A 110 -13.57 -6.73 -8.74
CA GLN A 110 -13.72 -6.49 -10.19
C GLN A 110 -13.04 -7.57 -11.04
N GLN A 111 -11.88 -8.04 -10.60
CA GLN A 111 -11.10 -9.07 -11.30
C GLN A 111 -11.52 -10.50 -10.97
N GLY A 112 -12.54 -10.69 -10.12
CA GLY A 112 -13.02 -12.00 -9.70
C GLY A 112 -12.05 -12.78 -8.80
N VAL A 113 -11.03 -12.13 -8.24
CA VAL A 113 -10.10 -12.73 -7.27
C VAL A 113 -10.82 -13.06 -5.98
N VAL A 114 -11.77 -12.19 -5.58
CA VAL A 114 -12.72 -12.44 -4.49
C VAL A 114 -14.14 -12.32 -5.04
N ARG A 115 -15.05 -13.15 -4.53
CA ARG A 115 -16.47 -13.03 -4.90
C ARG A 115 -17.03 -11.72 -4.36
N LEU A 116 -18.00 -11.14 -5.07
CA LEU A 116 -18.54 -9.82 -4.70
C LEU A 116 -19.15 -9.80 -3.28
N THR A 117 -19.89 -10.84 -2.92
CA THR A 117 -20.46 -10.99 -1.56
C THR A 117 -19.38 -11.13 -0.49
N GLU A 118 -18.26 -11.77 -0.82
CA GLU A 118 -17.11 -11.91 0.07
C GLU A 118 -16.34 -10.58 0.21
N ALA A 119 -16.27 -9.79 -0.85
CA ALA A 119 -15.71 -8.44 -0.81
C ALA A 119 -16.53 -7.50 0.07
N ASP A 120 -17.86 -7.54 -0.01
CA ASP A 120 -18.74 -6.78 0.90
C ASP A 120 -18.55 -7.24 2.36
N ALA A 121 -18.44 -8.55 2.61
CA ALA A 121 -18.18 -9.06 3.96
C ALA A 121 -16.78 -8.68 4.50
N LEU A 122 -15.76 -8.66 3.65
CA LEU A 122 -14.42 -8.15 4.00
C LEU A 122 -14.47 -6.67 4.32
N HIS A 123 -15.17 -5.87 3.51
CA HIS A 123 -15.33 -4.44 3.70
C HIS A 123 -16.05 -4.10 5.01
N ALA A 124 -17.14 -4.81 5.33
CA ALA A 124 -17.83 -4.68 6.61
C ALA A 124 -16.89 -4.98 7.80
N ARG A 125 -16.12 -6.09 7.73
CA ARG A 125 -15.12 -6.42 8.75
C ARG A 125 -14.04 -5.35 8.90
N MET A 126 -13.55 -4.78 7.80
CA MET A 126 -12.60 -3.66 7.87
C MET A 126 -13.19 -2.50 8.68
N ILE A 127 -14.46 -2.14 8.45
CA ILE A 127 -15.14 -1.06 9.19
C ILE A 127 -15.29 -1.42 10.67
N ASP A 128 -15.69 -2.66 10.98
CA ASP A 128 -15.83 -3.14 12.36
C ASP A 128 -14.50 -3.09 13.12
N GLU A 129 -13.38 -3.28 12.42
CA GLU A 129 -12.02 -3.15 12.96
C GLU A 129 -11.50 -1.70 12.99
N GLY A 130 -12.31 -0.72 12.58
CA GLY A 130 -12.02 0.71 12.69
C GLY A 130 -11.58 1.40 11.39
N TYR A 131 -11.67 0.73 10.24
CA TYR A 131 -11.41 1.36 8.95
C TYR A 131 -12.46 2.44 8.63
N ARG A 132 -12.01 3.65 8.32
CA ARG A 132 -12.88 4.76 7.92
C ARG A 132 -13.21 4.69 6.44
N SER A 133 -14.29 3.98 6.12
CA SER A 133 -14.77 3.81 4.76
C SER A 133 -15.57 5.03 4.24
N PRO A 134 -15.37 5.47 2.98
CA PRO A 134 -16.28 6.39 2.29
C PRO A 134 -17.51 5.70 1.68
N LEU A 135 -17.54 4.36 1.66
CA LEU A 135 -18.67 3.56 1.18
C LEU A 135 -19.58 3.11 2.35
N PRO A 136 -20.88 2.90 2.10
CA PRO A 136 -21.81 2.35 3.09
C PRO A 136 -21.35 0.99 3.63
N TYR A 137 -21.73 0.68 4.87
CA TYR A 137 -21.39 -0.59 5.53
C TYR A 137 -21.97 -1.81 4.81
N GLU A 138 -23.26 -1.76 4.49
CA GLU A 138 -23.95 -2.83 3.76
C GLU A 138 -23.79 -2.63 2.25
N ASN A 139 -23.41 -3.70 1.53
CA ASN A 139 -23.31 -3.71 0.07
C ASN A 139 -22.44 -2.56 -0.49
N GLY A 140 -21.42 -2.15 0.26
CA GLY A 140 -20.58 -0.99 -0.07
C GLY A 140 -19.82 -1.17 -1.38
N ILE A 141 -19.17 -2.34 -1.55
CA ILE A 141 -18.38 -2.69 -2.73
C ILE A 141 -19.29 -2.98 -3.91
N SER A 142 -20.30 -3.83 -3.74
CA SER A 142 -21.25 -4.17 -4.79
C SER A 142 -22.02 -2.95 -5.30
N GLY A 143 -22.52 -2.12 -4.38
CA GLY A 143 -23.19 -0.86 -4.73
C GLY A 143 -22.27 0.11 -5.47
N TYR A 144 -20.99 0.19 -5.08
CA TYR A 144 -20.00 1.02 -5.79
C TYR A 144 -19.78 0.54 -7.22
N LEU A 145 -19.56 -0.76 -7.42
CA LEU A 145 -19.29 -1.34 -8.74
C LEU A 145 -20.47 -1.22 -9.69
N ASN A 146 -21.69 -1.46 -9.21
CA ASN A 146 -22.90 -1.30 -10.01
C ASN A 146 -23.05 0.14 -10.53
N ARG A 147 -22.74 1.15 -9.71
CA ARG A 147 -22.81 2.56 -10.12
C ARG A 147 -21.75 2.95 -11.16
N GLN A 148 -20.58 2.31 -11.16
CA GLN A 148 -19.55 2.57 -12.17
C GLN A 148 -19.95 1.97 -13.51
N GLN A 149 -20.48 0.74 -13.53
CA GLN A 149 -20.95 0.09 -14.76
C GLN A 149 -22.08 0.87 -15.44
N THR A 150 -22.98 1.50 -14.68
CA THR A 150 -24.03 2.36 -15.26
C THR A 150 -23.49 3.69 -15.82
N ARG A 151 -22.28 4.12 -15.46
CA ARG A 151 -21.67 5.35 -15.99
C ARG A 151 -20.89 5.13 -17.29
N ASP A 152 -20.47 3.90 -17.53
CA ASP A 152 -19.68 3.51 -18.71
C ASP A 152 -20.57 3.00 -19.88
N ASN A 153 -21.90 2.96 -19.68
CA ASN A 153 -22.94 2.66 -20.69
C ASN A 153 -23.72 3.92 -21.07
#